data_AF-A0A3M2BE16-F1
#
_entry.id   AF-A0A3M2BE16-F1
#
_cell.length_a   1.000
_cell.length_b   1.000
_cell.length_c   1.000
_cell.angle_alpha   90.00
_cell.angle_beta   90.00
_cell.angle_gamma   90.00
#
_symmetry.space_group_name_H-M   'P 1'
#
loop_
_entity.id
_entity.type
_entity.pdbx_description
1 polymer ?
#
loop_
_entity_poly.entity_id
_entity_poly.type
_entity_poly.pdbx_seq_one_letter_code
_entity_poly.pdbx_strand_id
1 'polypeptide(L)'
;MRNHYRMIRGTLAALAVGIFALPALVLGGWAPEPDPVPTRWELDFEPGPLRLARIDRGAAGPRYFFYMTYRVTNFSGSDLIFAPSFDIVTEEGAIRRSGRDVPPEVTRTLLSELRNPYLEDQISILGNILQGIENAKDGLVIWPADSLETDSLTVFVSGLSGENKPYVVVDAKTGRNKRVMLRKTLMLRYETPGTLAGRGSTPIELVEKRWVMR
;
A
#
# COMPACT_ATOMS: atom_id res chain seq x y z
N MET A 1 4.48 18.24 -82.74
CA MET A 1 3.62 17.63 -83.79
C MET A 1 4.14 16.23 -84.13
N ARG A 2 3.22 15.27 -84.33
CA ARG A 2 3.32 13.81 -84.64
C ARG A 2 3.61 12.89 -83.43
N ASN A 3 2.60 12.28 -82.78
CA ASN A 3 1.70 11.13 -83.10
C ASN A 3 2.43 9.77 -83.20
N HIS A 4 2.31 8.92 -82.17
CA HIS A 4 1.32 7.83 -81.94
C HIS A 4 1.82 6.46 -82.45
N TYR A 5 1.90 5.44 -81.56
CA TYR A 5 1.19 4.14 -81.72
C TYR A 5 1.40 3.16 -80.52
N ARG A 6 0.26 2.85 -79.86
CA ARG A 6 -0.26 1.57 -79.33
C ARG A 6 0.63 0.52 -78.61
N MET A 7 0.25 0.27 -77.35
CA MET A 7 -0.18 -1.02 -76.73
C MET A 7 0.38 -2.36 -77.26
N ILE A 8 0.85 -3.23 -76.34
CA ILE A 8 0.18 -4.51 -75.95
C ILE A 8 0.89 -5.17 -74.73
N ARG A 9 0.03 -5.58 -73.79
CA ARG A 9 0.07 -6.54 -72.67
C ARG A 9 1.30 -7.44 -72.43
N GLY A 10 1.68 -7.55 -71.15
CA GLY A 10 2.44 -8.67 -70.59
C GLY A 10 2.30 -8.70 -69.07
N THR A 11 1.38 -9.52 -68.58
CA THR A 11 1.12 -9.86 -67.17
C THR A 11 2.33 -10.47 -66.47
N LEU A 12 2.68 -9.96 -65.29
CA LEU A 12 3.30 -10.77 -64.24
C LEU A 12 2.84 -10.25 -62.88
N ALA A 13 1.92 -11.01 -62.30
CA ALA A 13 1.49 -10.89 -60.93
C ALA A 13 2.67 -11.24 -60.00
N ALA A 14 3.08 -10.31 -59.15
CA ALA A 14 3.87 -10.62 -57.97
C ALA A 14 2.99 -10.29 -56.75
N LEU A 15 2.44 -11.34 -56.17
CA LEU A 15 1.62 -11.35 -54.97
C LEU A 15 2.52 -11.02 -53.76
N ALA A 16 2.73 -9.74 -53.48
CA ALA A 16 3.38 -9.32 -52.25
C ALA A 16 2.34 -9.32 -51.11
N VAL A 17 2.16 -10.49 -50.47
CA VAL A 17 1.48 -10.58 -49.17
C VAL A 17 2.42 -9.96 -48.13
N GLY A 18 2.34 -8.64 -47.99
CA GLY A 18 2.93 -7.93 -46.88
C GLY A 18 2.15 -8.26 -45.62
N ILE A 19 2.67 -9.20 -44.83
CA ILE A 19 2.23 -9.43 -43.45
C ILE A 19 2.51 -8.11 -42.71
N PHE A 20 1.48 -7.30 -42.50
CA PHE A 20 1.51 -6.23 -41.52
C PHE A 20 1.66 -6.88 -40.14
N ALA A 21 2.90 -6.97 -39.67
CA ALA A 21 3.17 -7.19 -38.27
C ALA A 21 2.60 -5.99 -37.50
N LEU A 22 1.39 -6.16 -36.96
CA LEU A 22 0.85 -5.27 -35.95
C LEU A 22 1.87 -5.19 -34.82
N PRO A 23 2.47 -4.02 -34.53
CA PRO A 23 3.14 -3.86 -33.26
C PRO A 23 2.05 -3.99 -32.20
N ALA A 24 2.11 -5.05 -31.39
CA ALA A 24 1.32 -5.16 -30.19
C ALA A 24 1.71 -3.96 -29.31
N LEU A 25 0.88 -2.93 -29.37
CA LEU A 25 0.98 -1.77 -28.51
C LEU A 25 0.76 -2.28 -27.10
N VAL A 26 1.84 -2.52 -26.35
CA VAL A 26 1.78 -2.74 -24.91
C VAL A 26 1.35 -1.39 -24.33
N LEU A 27 0.05 -1.15 -24.30
CA LEU A 27 -0.58 -0.11 -23.49
C LEU A 27 -0.50 -0.58 -22.03
N GLY A 28 0.72 -0.64 -21.51
CA GLY A 28 0.97 -0.62 -20.07
C GLY A 28 0.59 0.77 -19.60
N GLY A 29 -0.70 1.02 -19.41
CA GLY A 29 -1.18 2.25 -18.80
C GLY A 29 -0.55 2.34 -17.42
N TRP A 30 0.40 3.27 -17.27
CA TRP A 30 1.05 3.54 -15.99
C TRP A 30 -0.04 3.66 -14.91
N ALA A 31 0.12 2.93 -13.82
CA ALA A 31 -0.82 3.04 -12.70
C ALA A 31 -0.91 4.52 -12.31
N PRO A 32 -2.12 5.06 -12.08
CA PRO A 32 -2.27 6.49 -11.82
C PRO A 32 -1.49 6.84 -10.55
N GLU A 33 -0.72 7.91 -10.61
CA GLU A 33 -0.03 8.44 -9.44
C GLU A 33 -0.98 9.35 -8.65
N PRO A 34 -0.80 9.47 -7.32
CA PRO A 34 -1.52 10.48 -6.53
C PRO A 34 -1.20 11.90 -7.00
N ASP A 35 -2.13 12.83 -6.79
CA ASP A 35 -1.86 14.23 -7.07
C ASP A 35 -0.74 14.77 -6.16
N PRO A 36 0.24 15.53 -6.69
CA PRO A 36 1.35 16.07 -5.90
C PRO A 36 0.88 17.12 -4.89
N VAL A 37 -0.27 17.76 -5.16
CA VAL A 37 -0.95 18.66 -4.24
C VAL A 37 -2.30 18.02 -3.90
N PRO A 38 -2.66 17.87 -2.60
CA PRO A 38 -3.93 17.27 -2.22
C PRO A 38 -5.12 18.03 -2.81
N THR A 39 -5.93 17.33 -3.61
CA THR A 39 -7.19 17.87 -4.17
C THR A 39 -8.39 17.62 -3.27
N ARG A 40 -8.20 16.76 -2.26
CA ARG A 40 -9.17 16.40 -1.21
C ARG A 40 -8.48 16.53 0.15
N TRP A 41 -9.26 16.39 1.22
CA TRP A 41 -8.72 16.34 2.57
C TRP A 41 -7.63 15.26 2.67
N GLU A 42 -6.58 15.57 3.40
CA GLU A 42 -5.45 14.69 3.69
C GLU A 42 -5.05 14.93 5.15
N LEU A 43 -4.86 13.85 5.90
CA LEU A 43 -4.40 13.88 7.27
C LEU A 43 -2.88 13.88 7.28
N ASP A 44 -2.31 14.66 8.18
CA ASP A 44 -0.88 14.60 8.44
C ASP A 44 -0.59 13.35 9.27
N PHE A 45 0.35 12.53 8.80
CA PHE A 45 0.64 11.22 9.38
C PHE A 45 2.13 11.06 9.61
N GLU A 46 2.48 10.80 10.87
CA GLU A 46 3.84 10.61 11.35
C GLU A 46 4.00 9.15 11.81
N PRO A 47 4.64 8.28 11.00
CA PRO A 47 4.94 6.93 11.45
C PRO A 47 5.98 6.96 12.56
N GLY A 48 5.66 6.31 13.67
CA GLY A 48 6.66 5.88 14.63
C GLY A 48 7.43 4.65 14.13
N PRO A 49 8.39 4.15 14.91
CA PRO A 49 9.26 3.08 14.45
C PRO A 49 8.54 1.73 14.45
N LEU A 50 8.66 1.00 13.34
CA LEU A 50 8.26 -0.40 13.24
C LEU A 50 9.21 -1.26 14.07
N ARG A 51 8.66 -2.16 14.90
CA ARG A 51 9.41 -3.02 15.81
C ARG A 51 8.85 -4.42 15.83
N LEU A 52 9.63 -5.35 16.37
CA LEU A 52 9.23 -6.72 16.64
C LEU A 52 9.07 -6.92 18.15
N ALA A 53 7.96 -7.50 18.58
CA ALA A 53 7.73 -7.96 19.93
C ALA A 53 7.76 -9.48 19.98
N ARG A 54 8.35 -10.02 21.04
CA ARG A 54 8.28 -11.45 21.38
C ARG A 54 7.36 -11.60 22.59
N ILE A 55 6.26 -12.33 22.42
CA ILE A 55 5.30 -12.60 23.48
C ILE A 55 5.30 -14.10 23.79
N ASP A 56 5.73 -14.46 24.98
CA ASP A 56 5.72 -15.85 25.44
C ASP A 56 4.29 -16.25 25.85
N ARG A 57 3.69 -17.24 25.16
CA ARG A 57 2.34 -17.74 25.47
C ARG A 57 2.34 -19.06 26.25
N GLY A 58 3.20 -19.14 27.27
CA GLY A 58 3.31 -20.35 28.10
C GLY A 58 3.54 -21.61 27.26
N ALA A 59 2.62 -22.58 27.35
CA ALA A 59 2.72 -23.88 26.66
C ALA A 59 2.74 -23.82 25.12
N ALA A 60 2.22 -22.75 24.51
CA ALA A 60 2.20 -22.58 23.05
C ALA A 60 3.52 -22.03 22.47
N GLY A 61 4.50 -21.71 23.32
CA GLY A 61 5.77 -21.13 22.92
C GLY A 61 5.70 -19.61 22.63
N PRO A 62 6.85 -18.99 22.32
CA PRO A 62 6.92 -17.59 21.91
C PRO A 62 6.24 -17.38 20.56
N ARG A 63 5.48 -16.29 20.45
CA ARG A 63 4.97 -15.78 19.18
C ARG A 63 5.47 -14.36 18.95
N TYR A 64 5.72 -14.04 17.69
CA TYR A 64 6.25 -12.74 17.31
C TYR A 64 5.16 -11.87 16.69
N PHE A 65 5.23 -10.58 16.97
CA PHE A 65 4.29 -9.58 16.47
C PHE A 65 5.05 -8.35 16.01
N PHE A 66 4.79 -7.91 14.79
CA PHE A 66 5.18 -6.58 14.36
C PHE A 66 4.25 -5.56 15.01
N TYR A 67 4.82 -4.44 15.44
CA TYR A 67 4.01 -3.32 15.92
C TYR A 67 4.64 -1.99 15.52
N MET A 68 3.80 -0.99 15.34
CA MET A 68 4.20 0.36 14.99
C MET A 68 3.29 1.34 15.73
N THR A 69 3.88 2.38 16.30
CA THR A 69 3.11 3.53 16.79
C THR A 69 3.02 4.58 15.69
N TYR A 70 2.05 5.49 15.75
CA TYR A 70 1.98 6.62 14.84
C TYR A 70 1.25 7.78 15.49
N ARG A 71 1.46 8.97 14.96
CA ARG A 71 0.66 10.16 15.28
C ARG A 71 -0.07 10.61 14.02
N VAL A 72 -1.32 11.02 14.18
CA VAL A 72 -2.13 11.59 13.10
C VAL A 72 -2.70 12.92 13.54
N THR A 73 -2.56 13.93 12.68
CA THR A 73 -3.06 15.29 12.92
C THR A 73 -3.97 15.73 11.79
N ASN A 74 -5.11 16.33 12.14
CA ASN A 74 -6.03 16.84 11.14
C ASN A 74 -5.82 18.35 10.90
N PHE A 75 -5.27 18.68 9.73
CA PHE A 75 -5.14 20.06 9.23
C PHE A 75 -6.08 20.37 8.07
N SER A 76 -7.12 19.57 7.83
CA SER A 76 -7.95 19.66 6.62
C SER A 76 -8.97 20.80 6.61
N GLY A 77 -9.06 21.59 7.68
CA GLY A 77 -10.06 22.67 7.82
C GLY A 77 -11.47 22.21 8.18
N SER A 78 -11.68 20.92 8.45
CA SER A 78 -12.95 20.36 8.90
C SER A 78 -12.72 19.13 9.77
N ASP A 79 -13.67 18.79 10.64
CA ASP A 79 -13.61 17.53 11.38
C ASP A 79 -13.84 16.35 10.41
N LEU A 80 -13.18 15.23 10.67
CA LEU A 80 -13.20 14.06 9.79
C LEU A 80 -13.51 12.78 10.57
N ILE A 81 -14.11 11.79 9.90
CA ILE A 81 -14.19 10.43 10.44
C ILE A 81 -12.85 9.76 10.17
N PHE A 82 -12.13 9.43 11.25
CA PHE A 82 -10.89 8.69 11.22
C PHE A 82 -11.17 7.20 11.39
N ALA A 83 -10.94 6.44 10.33
CA ALA A 83 -11.05 4.98 10.31
C ALA A 83 -9.92 4.41 9.43
N PRO A 84 -8.67 4.47 9.91
CA PRO A 84 -7.53 4.03 9.13
C PRO A 84 -7.51 2.51 9.00
N SER A 85 -6.78 2.04 8.00
CA SER A 85 -6.54 0.62 7.80
C SER A 85 -5.08 0.40 7.46
N PHE A 86 -4.47 -0.59 8.10
CA PHE A 86 -3.07 -0.90 7.88
C PHE A 86 -2.88 -2.34 7.40
N ASP A 87 -2.19 -2.49 6.27
CA ASP A 87 -1.77 -3.79 5.74
C ASP A 87 -0.24 -3.86 5.76
N ILE A 88 0.33 -4.92 6.33
CA ILE A 88 1.76 -5.23 6.17
C ILE A 88 1.91 -6.30 5.08
N VAL A 89 2.92 -6.13 4.23
CA VAL A 89 3.25 -7.01 3.11
C VAL A 89 4.72 -7.39 3.23
N THR A 90 4.97 -8.69 3.22
CA THR A 90 6.32 -9.28 3.18
C THR A 90 6.81 -9.38 1.75
N GLU A 91 8.10 -9.61 1.57
CA GLU A 91 8.71 -9.84 0.26
C GLU A 91 8.05 -11.00 -0.51
N GLU A 92 7.64 -12.06 0.18
CA GLU A 92 6.94 -13.22 -0.41
C GLU A 92 5.51 -12.89 -0.84
N GLY A 93 5.07 -11.65 -0.65
CA GLY A 93 3.74 -11.17 -1.02
C GLY A 93 2.65 -11.55 -0.01
N ALA A 94 3.00 -12.08 1.16
CA ALA A 94 2.01 -12.38 2.19
C ALA A 94 1.49 -11.08 2.80
N ILE A 95 0.18 -10.85 2.69
CA ILE A 95 -0.51 -9.66 3.19
C ILE A 95 -1.17 -9.98 4.54
N ARG A 96 -0.99 -9.11 5.53
CA ARG A 96 -1.69 -9.18 6.82
C ARG A 96 -2.34 -7.84 7.16
N ARG A 97 -3.63 -7.88 7.48
CA ARG A 97 -4.39 -6.74 8.02
C ARG A 97 -4.06 -6.59 9.50
N SER A 98 -3.81 -5.37 9.96
CA SER A 98 -3.55 -5.08 11.36
C SER A 98 -4.71 -5.56 12.26
N GLY A 99 -4.38 -6.01 13.47
CA GLY A 99 -5.35 -6.44 14.49
C GLY A 99 -6.03 -7.78 14.22
N ARG A 100 -5.95 -8.31 12.98
CA ARG A 100 -6.42 -9.66 12.67
C ARG A 100 -5.45 -10.69 13.25
N ASP A 101 -6.00 -11.72 13.89
CA ASP A 101 -5.25 -12.80 14.55
C ASP A 101 -4.26 -12.30 15.63
N VAL A 102 -4.52 -11.10 16.17
CA VAL A 102 -3.81 -10.52 17.32
C VAL A 102 -4.66 -10.75 18.58
N PRO A 103 -4.21 -11.60 19.51
CA PRO A 103 -4.93 -11.79 20.76
C PRO A 103 -4.99 -10.50 21.61
N PRO A 104 -6.10 -10.22 22.33
CA PRO A 104 -6.23 -9.00 23.12
C PRO A 104 -5.15 -8.82 24.19
N GLU A 105 -4.61 -9.92 24.73
CA GLU A 105 -3.50 -9.87 25.70
C GLU A 105 -2.23 -9.25 25.12
N VAL A 106 -1.97 -9.43 23.82
CA VAL A 106 -0.81 -8.85 23.13
C VAL A 106 -0.93 -7.33 23.10
N THR A 107 -2.10 -6.82 22.70
CA THR A 107 -2.36 -5.37 22.68
C THR A 107 -2.19 -4.75 24.06
N ARG A 108 -2.77 -5.36 25.11
CA ARG A 108 -2.64 -4.85 26.48
C ARG A 108 -1.20 -4.86 26.98
N THR A 109 -0.45 -5.90 26.64
CA THR A 109 0.98 -6.01 27.01
C THR A 109 1.80 -4.91 26.33
N LEU A 110 1.61 -4.70 25.02
CA LEU A 110 2.33 -3.64 24.31
C LEU A 110 1.96 -2.24 24.78
N LEU A 111 0.68 -1.97 25.05
CA LEU A 111 0.24 -0.70 25.61
C LEU A 111 0.86 -0.42 26.99
N SER A 112 0.96 -1.44 27.86
CA SER A 112 1.57 -1.28 29.18
C SER A 112 3.09 -1.08 29.10
N GLU A 113 3.77 -1.77 28.19
CA GLU A 113 5.22 -1.64 27.95
C GLU A 113 5.59 -0.28 27.36
N LEU A 114 4.77 0.27 26.45
CA LEU A 114 5.04 1.55 25.79
C LEU A 114 4.83 2.76 26.71
N ARG A 115 4.14 2.60 27.85
CA ARG A 115 3.95 3.61 28.91
C ARG A 115 3.47 4.99 28.41
N ASN A 116 2.75 5.03 27.29
CA ASN A 116 2.09 6.24 26.78
C ASN A 116 0.57 6.15 27.08
N PRO A 117 0.04 6.99 27.99
CA PRO A 117 -1.38 6.96 28.35
C PRO A 117 -2.32 7.46 27.25
N TYR A 118 -1.80 8.16 26.23
CA TYR A 118 -2.57 8.67 25.10
C TYR A 118 -2.56 7.74 23.89
N LEU A 119 -1.83 6.63 23.97
CA LEU A 119 -1.72 5.67 22.87
C LEU A 119 -2.99 4.81 22.81
N GLU A 120 -3.69 4.91 21.70
CA GLU A 120 -4.95 4.21 21.47
C GLU A 120 -4.72 2.94 20.62
N ASP A 121 -5.48 1.87 20.89
CA ASP A 121 -5.50 0.70 20.02
C ASP A 121 -6.34 0.94 18.76
N GLN A 122 -6.33 -0.06 17.87
CA GLN A 122 -7.00 0.01 16.56
C GLN A 122 -8.53 0.16 16.63
N ILE A 123 -9.15 -0.15 17.76
CA ILE A 123 -10.59 -0.02 17.97
C ILE A 123 -10.87 1.34 18.61
N SER A 124 -10.14 1.69 19.67
CA SER A 124 -10.33 2.94 20.40
C SER A 124 -10.10 4.18 19.54
N ILE A 125 -9.12 4.14 18.64
CA ILE A 125 -8.74 5.29 17.82
C ILE A 125 -9.78 5.71 16.78
N LEU A 126 -10.74 4.82 16.48
CA LEU A 126 -11.78 5.05 15.48
C LEU A 126 -12.72 6.19 15.87
N GLY A 127 -13.32 6.83 14.87
CA GLY A 127 -14.33 7.87 15.06
C GLY A 127 -13.80 9.25 14.68
N ASN A 128 -14.40 10.31 15.20
CA ASN A 128 -14.06 11.66 14.74
C ASN A 128 -12.64 12.06 15.17
N ILE A 129 -11.93 12.75 14.27
CA ILE A 129 -10.71 13.49 14.55
C ILE A 129 -10.97 14.98 14.31
N LEU A 130 -10.83 15.75 15.40
CA LEU A 130 -10.99 17.20 15.36
C LEU A 130 -9.73 17.86 14.79
N GLN A 131 -9.87 19.10 14.36
CA GLN A 131 -8.77 19.85 13.75
C GLN A 131 -7.71 20.29 14.77
N GLY A 132 -6.47 20.43 14.30
CA GLY A 132 -5.37 21.02 15.05
C GLY A 132 -4.53 20.00 15.84
N ILE A 133 -3.33 20.43 16.22
CA ILE A 133 -2.30 19.58 16.85
C ILE A 133 -2.69 19.05 18.22
N GLU A 134 -3.49 19.81 18.96
CA GLU A 134 -4.01 19.45 20.29
C GLU A 134 -4.99 18.26 20.24
N ASN A 135 -5.59 18.02 19.07
CA ASN A 135 -6.55 16.94 18.83
C ASN A 135 -5.93 15.77 18.06
N ALA A 136 -4.61 15.77 17.88
CA ALA A 136 -3.92 14.68 17.24
C ALA A 136 -4.07 13.39 18.04
N LYS A 137 -4.18 12.27 17.33
CA LYS A 137 -4.32 10.95 17.94
C LYS A 137 -3.02 10.17 17.81
N ASP A 138 -2.64 9.47 18.86
CA ASP A 138 -1.53 8.53 18.86
C ASP A 138 -2.08 7.10 18.80
N GLY A 139 -1.67 6.33 17.81
CA GLY A 139 -2.21 4.99 17.57
C GLY A 139 -1.16 3.88 17.65
N LEU A 140 -1.60 2.69 18.07
CA LEU A 140 -0.85 1.45 18.04
C LEU A 140 -1.46 0.48 17.03
N VAL A 141 -0.65 -0.01 16.10
CA VAL A 141 -1.01 -1.07 15.15
C VAL A 141 -0.11 -2.27 15.32
N ILE A 142 -0.70 -3.47 15.19
CA ILE A 142 -0.05 -4.75 15.50
C ILE A 142 -0.42 -5.77 14.43
N TRP A 143 0.54 -6.61 14.04
CA TRP A 143 0.37 -7.75 13.13
C TRP A 143 1.09 -8.99 13.65
N PRO A 144 0.56 -10.20 13.43
CA PRO A 144 1.33 -11.42 13.64
C PRO A 144 2.52 -11.48 12.67
N ALA A 145 3.67 -11.94 13.15
CA ALA A 145 4.85 -12.22 12.33
C ALA A 145 4.91 -13.73 12.05
N ASP A 146 4.49 -14.13 10.85
CA ASP A 146 4.45 -15.54 10.46
C ASP A 146 5.83 -16.07 10.01
N SER A 147 6.66 -15.18 9.47
CA SER A 147 8.07 -15.44 9.15
C SER A 147 8.92 -14.38 9.84
N LEU A 148 10.09 -14.80 10.32
CA LEU A 148 11.15 -13.91 10.78
C LEU A 148 12.26 -13.76 9.75
N GLU A 149 12.17 -14.48 8.64
CA GLU A 149 13.08 -14.42 7.51
C GLU A 149 12.40 -13.58 6.42
N THR A 150 12.85 -12.35 6.25
CA THR A 150 12.38 -11.43 5.21
C THR A 150 13.41 -10.30 5.07
N ASP A 151 13.71 -9.86 3.84
CA ASP A 151 14.67 -8.75 3.60
C ASP A 151 13.97 -7.39 3.51
N SER A 152 12.64 -7.38 3.34
CA SER A 152 11.87 -6.14 3.33
C SER A 152 10.44 -6.31 3.85
N LEU A 153 9.92 -5.22 4.43
CA LEU A 153 8.53 -5.12 4.86
C LEU A 153 7.93 -3.84 4.27
N THR A 154 6.72 -3.93 3.75
CA THR A 154 5.97 -2.75 3.29
C THR A 154 4.66 -2.62 4.05
N VAL A 155 4.46 -1.47 4.69
CA VAL A 155 3.20 -1.11 5.35
C VAL A 155 2.42 -0.15 4.46
N PHE A 156 1.18 -0.50 4.16
CA PHE A 156 0.21 0.36 3.48
C PHE A 156 -0.80 0.90 4.48
N VAL A 157 -0.98 2.22 4.50
CA VAL A 157 -1.93 2.92 5.36
C VAL A 157 -2.98 3.62 4.50
N SER A 158 -4.21 3.12 4.57
CA SER A 158 -5.37 3.71 3.91
C SER A 158 -6.23 4.49 4.90
N GLY A 159 -7.06 5.40 4.39
CA GLY A 159 -7.94 6.24 5.23
C GLY A 159 -7.29 7.54 5.70
N LEU A 160 -6.12 7.89 5.16
CA LEU A 160 -5.42 9.15 5.43
C LEU A 160 -5.75 10.26 4.42
N SER A 161 -6.45 9.95 3.33
CA SER A 161 -6.83 10.91 2.29
C SER A 161 -8.18 10.58 1.69
N GLY A 162 -8.92 11.62 1.28
CA GLY A 162 -10.16 11.50 0.52
C GLY A 162 -9.96 11.30 -1.00
N GLU A 163 -8.71 11.37 -1.48
CA GLU A 163 -8.39 11.26 -2.90
C GLU A 163 -8.61 9.84 -3.43
N ASN A 164 -9.28 9.75 -4.59
CA ASN A 164 -9.51 8.49 -5.30
C ASN A 164 -9.52 8.73 -6.82
N LYS A 165 -9.09 7.73 -7.58
CA LYS A 165 -9.05 7.78 -9.05
C LYS A 165 -9.63 6.49 -9.64
N PRO A 166 -10.52 6.58 -10.64
CA PRO A 166 -10.97 5.39 -11.36
C PRO A 166 -9.84 4.84 -12.22
N TYR A 167 -9.68 3.52 -12.24
CA TYR A 167 -8.74 2.83 -13.11
C TYR A 167 -9.43 1.64 -13.78
N VAL A 168 -9.04 1.32 -15.01
CA VAL A 168 -9.60 0.20 -15.76
C VAL A 168 -8.58 -0.92 -15.77
N VAL A 169 -8.93 -2.04 -15.18
CA VAL A 169 -8.15 -3.28 -15.23
C VAL A 169 -8.83 -4.26 -16.16
N VAL A 170 -8.05 -5.08 -16.87
CA VAL A 170 -8.60 -6.22 -17.60
C VAL A 170 -8.77 -7.37 -16.62
N ASP A 171 -10.00 -7.86 -16.46
CA ASP A 171 -10.27 -9.01 -15.62
C ASP A 171 -9.62 -10.27 -16.24
N ALA A 172 -8.67 -10.86 -15.52
CA ALA A 172 -7.87 -11.99 -16.03
C ALA A 172 -8.70 -13.25 -16.33
N LYS A 173 -9.91 -13.38 -15.76
CA LYS A 173 -10.78 -14.55 -15.97
C LYS A 173 -11.72 -14.35 -17.16
N THR A 174 -12.17 -13.12 -17.37
CA THR A 174 -13.23 -12.82 -18.36
C THR A 174 -12.73 -12.03 -19.57
N GLY A 175 -11.50 -11.48 -19.52
CA GLY A 175 -10.93 -10.61 -20.55
C GLY A 175 -11.64 -9.26 -20.70
N ARG A 176 -12.59 -8.93 -19.80
CA ARG A 176 -13.39 -7.71 -19.87
C ARG A 176 -12.76 -6.59 -19.06
N ASN A 177 -12.94 -5.37 -19.55
CA ASN A 177 -12.59 -4.17 -18.80
C ASN A 177 -13.46 -4.06 -17.54
N LYS A 178 -12.80 -3.98 -16.39
CA LYS A 178 -13.39 -3.76 -15.08
C LYS A 178 -12.89 -2.43 -14.54
N ARG A 179 -13.83 -1.54 -14.24
CA ARG A 179 -13.51 -0.28 -13.57
C ARG A 179 -13.36 -0.53 -12.07
N VAL A 180 -12.20 -0.21 -11.53
CA VAL A 180 -11.89 -0.23 -10.09
C VAL A 180 -11.63 1.19 -9.61
N MET A 181 -11.88 1.43 -8.32
CA MET A 181 -11.57 2.71 -7.69
C MET A 181 -10.30 2.55 -6.86
N LEU A 182 -9.25 3.24 -7.24
CA LEU A 182 -8.01 3.29 -6.46
C LEU A 182 -8.09 4.44 -5.47
N ARG A 183 -7.55 4.24 -4.27
CA ARG A 183 -7.52 5.24 -3.20
C ARG A 183 -6.08 5.62 -2.90
N LYS A 184 -5.85 6.89 -2.60
CA LYS A 184 -4.55 7.35 -2.13
C LYS A 184 -4.22 6.68 -0.80
N THR A 185 -3.11 5.98 -0.77
CA THR A 185 -2.65 5.13 0.33
C THR A 185 -1.20 5.46 0.61
N LEU A 186 -0.84 5.67 1.87
CA LEU A 186 0.54 5.90 2.25
C LEU A 186 1.28 4.56 2.28
N MET A 187 2.43 4.50 1.65
CA MET A 187 3.30 3.33 1.63
C MET A 187 4.57 3.65 2.42
N LEU A 188 4.91 2.76 3.33
CA LEU A 188 6.10 2.80 4.17
C LEU A 188 6.92 1.54 3.88
N ARG A 189 8.11 1.67 3.29
CA ARG A 189 9.01 0.54 3.05
C ARG A 189 10.11 0.50 4.10
N TYR A 190 10.33 -0.68 4.63
CA TYR A 190 11.33 -0.98 5.64
C TYR A 190 12.31 -2.01 5.10
N GLU A 191 13.59 -1.84 5.41
CA GLU A 191 14.63 -2.84 5.16
C GLU A 191 14.91 -3.62 6.44
N THR A 192 15.05 -4.93 6.30
CA THR A 192 15.32 -5.86 7.39
C THR A 192 16.64 -6.58 7.13
N PRO A 193 17.36 -7.00 8.18
CA PRO A 193 18.67 -7.67 8.03
C PRO A 193 18.55 -9.15 7.58
N GLY A 194 17.47 -9.53 6.90
CA GLY A 194 17.11 -10.92 6.58
C GLY A 194 16.49 -11.65 7.77
N THR A 195 17.29 -12.00 8.79
CA THR A 195 16.75 -12.66 9.99
C THR A 195 16.40 -11.66 11.09
N LEU A 196 15.16 -11.73 11.54
CA LEU A 196 14.63 -10.87 12.61
C LEU A 196 14.70 -11.53 14.00
N ALA A 197 15.10 -12.79 14.06
CA ALA A 197 15.26 -13.51 15.32
C ALA A 197 16.32 -12.84 16.22
N GLY A 198 16.00 -12.67 17.50
CA GLY A 198 16.95 -12.13 18.49
C GLY A 198 17.20 -10.61 18.43
N ARG A 199 16.63 -9.87 17.47
CA ARG A 199 16.76 -8.40 17.37
C ARG A 199 16.12 -7.63 18.54
N GLY A 200 15.17 -8.27 19.23
CA GLY A 200 14.35 -7.62 20.25
C GLY A 200 13.50 -6.50 19.66
N SER A 201 13.23 -5.45 20.45
CA SER A 201 12.39 -4.30 20.06
C SER A 201 13.15 -3.19 19.32
N THR A 202 14.32 -3.50 18.75
CA THR A 202 15.13 -2.51 18.01
C THR A 202 14.37 -2.04 16.76
N PRO A 203 14.17 -0.73 16.56
CA PRO A 203 13.48 -0.17 15.40
C PRO A 203 13.98 -0.71 14.06
N ILE A 204 13.08 -1.12 13.17
CA ILE A 204 13.38 -1.46 11.78
C ILE A 204 13.48 -0.15 10.98
N GLU A 205 14.48 -0.06 10.11
CA GLU A 205 14.78 1.17 9.36
C GLU A 205 13.71 1.44 8.29
N LEU A 206 13.15 2.66 8.31
CA LEU A 206 12.25 3.14 7.28
C LEU A 206 13.08 3.72 6.14
N VAL A 207 13.04 3.08 4.97
CA VAL A 207 13.83 3.49 3.80
C VAL A 207 13.02 4.28 2.77
N GLU A 208 11.69 4.18 2.80
CA GLU A 208 10.83 4.93 1.90
C GLU A 208 9.49 5.27 2.54
N LYS A 209 9.05 6.53 2.40
CA LYS A 209 7.70 7.01 2.70
C LYS A 209 7.14 7.68 1.45
N ARG A 210 6.12 7.09 0.81
CA ARG A 210 5.55 7.62 -0.44
C ARG A 210 4.03 7.42 -0.51
N TRP A 211 3.32 8.34 -1.16
CA TRP A 211 1.92 8.13 -1.53
C TRP A 211 1.79 7.29 -2.80
N VAL A 212 0.85 6.34 -2.82
CA VAL A 212 0.51 5.50 -3.99
C VAL A 212 -1.00 5.40 -4.19
N MET A 213 -1.44 4.98 -5.38
CA MET A 213 -2.84 4.61 -5.63
C MET A 213 -3.00 3.08 -5.53
N ARG A 214 -3.87 2.61 -4.62
CA ARG A 214 -4.12 1.19 -4.35
C ARG A 214 -5.61 0.88 -4.16
#